data_AF-A0A1M6B880-F1
#
_entry.id   AF-A0A1M6B880-F1
#
_cell.length_a   1.000
_cell.length_b   1.000
_cell.length_c   1.000
_cell.angle_alpha   90.00
_cell.angle_beta   90.00
_cell.angle_gamma   90.00
#
_symmetry.space_group_name_H-M   'P 1'
#
loop_
_entity.id
_entity.type
_entity.pdbx_description
1 polymer ?
#
loop_
_entity_poly.entity_id
_entity_poly.type
_entity_poly.pdbx_seq_one_letter_code
_entity_poly.pdbx_strand_id
1 'polypeptide(L)'
;MLKSIGLLAALALATLTTQAQTSDAARFGIERDSLTARAANVREQVDAQIGSFKTSFLSIHGVRQKTTSYASGTTVNFRGDKTPGVRLKQQITKHKKSGVLLEKVIYYSPTHRLLLKEYYLNGQLSRLILNDGYRLFNIERPTPSQTVEFVQGDYIRKSYRDGKQPQYFFLARPRS
;
A
#
# COMPACT_ATOMS: atom_id res chain seq x y z
N MET A 1 -57.02 -39.75 18.48
CA MET A 1 -56.39 -39.82 17.15
C MET A 1 -55.66 -38.50 16.90
N LEU A 2 -54.38 -38.58 16.51
CA LEU A 2 -53.44 -37.51 16.07
C LEU A 2 -53.15 -36.40 17.11
N LYS A 3 -51.99 -36.30 17.79
CA LYS A 3 -50.56 -36.28 17.38
C LYS A 3 -50.28 -35.36 16.18
N SER A 4 -49.65 -34.20 16.43
CA SER A 4 -48.67 -33.44 15.60
C SER A 4 -48.48 -32.05 16.23
N ILE A 5 -47.62 -31.85 17.24
CA ILE A 5 -46.21 -31.45 17.04
C ILE A 5 -46.17 -30.22 16.10
N GLY A 6 -46.20 -28.96 16.57
CA GLY A 6 -45.37 -28.44 17.64
C GLY A 6 -43.90 -28.34 17.22
N LEU A 7 -43.60 -27.99 15.96
CA LEU A 7 -42.20 -27.95 15.48
C LEU A 7 -41.97 -26.99 14.30
N LEU A 8 -42.56 -25.79 14.30
CA LEU A 8 -42.26 -24.79 13.25
C LEU A 8 -41.98 -23.38 13.77
N ALA A 9 -42.14 -23.11 15.07
CA ALA A 9 -41.85 -21.79 15.65
C ALA A 9 -40.45 -21.66 16.27
N ALA A 10 -39.73 -22.77 16.47
CA ALA A 10 -38.41 -22.77 17.12
C ALA A 10 -37.22 -22.66 16.14
N LEU A 11 -37.44 -22.76 14.82
CA LEU A 11 -36.36 -22.68 13.83
C LEU A 11 -36.19 -21.28 13.20
N ALA A 12 -37.03 -20.32 13.57
CA ALA A 12 -37.00 -18.95 13.03
C ALA A 12 -36.39 -17.91 14.00
N LEU A 13 -36.00 -18.30 15.22
CA LEU A 13 -35.40 -17.40 16.21
C LEU A 13 -33.87 -17.54 16.36
N ALA A 14 -33.21 -18.39 15.56
CA ALA A 14 -31.75 -18.60 15.64
C ALA A 14 -30.94 -17.86 14.55
N THR A 15 -31.56 -16.99 13.75
CA THR A 15 -30.87 -16.19 12.72
C THR A 15 -30.67 -14.72 13.10
N LEU A 16 -30.84 -14.38 14.38
CA LEU A 16 -30.50 -13.06 14.88
C LEU A 16 -29.32 -13.15 15.86
N THR A 17 -28.28 -12.40 15.50
CA THR A 17 -27.13 -11.99 16.34
C THR A 17 -25.91 -12.90 16.41
N THR A 18 -25.37 -13.29 15.25
CA THR A 18 -23.91 -13.44 15.11
C THR A 18 -23.33 -12.38 14.18
N GLN A 19 -23.72 -11.12 14.38
CA GLN A 19 -22.76 -10.03 14.21
C GLN A 19 -21.79 -10.13 15.39
N ALA A 20 -20.97 -11.19 15.40
CA ALA A 20 -19.83 -11.29 16.28
C ALA A 20 -19.06 -9.98 16.10
N GLN A 21 -18.92 -9.22 17.19
CA GLN A 21 -17.98 -8.12 17.27
C GLN A 21 -16.63 -8.69 16.85
N THR A 22 -16.29 -8.52 15.58
CA THR A 22 -15.05 -9.03 15.00
C THR A 22 -13.94 -8.45 15.85
N SER A 23 -13.19 -9.30 16.56
CA SER A 23 -12.15 -8.85 17.47
C SER A 23 -11.19 -7.91 16.72
N ASP A 24 -10.59 -6.94 17.42
CA ASP A 24 -9.67 -5.99 16.78
C ASP A 24 -8.54 -6.69 16.02
N ALA A 25 -8.11 -7.87 16.49
CA ALA A 25 -7.17 -8.75 15.80
C ALA A 25 -7.69 -9.23 14.43
N ALA A 26 -8.95 -9.67 14.36
CA ALA A 26 -9.56 -10.13 13.12
C ALA A 26 -9.78 -8.96 12.14
N ARG A 27 -10.19 -7.79 12.63
CA ARG A 27 -10.29 -6.56 11.81
C ARG A 27 -8.92 -6.15 11.26
N PHE A 28 -7.88 -6.18 12.09
CA PHE A 28 -6.51 -5.92 11.66
C PHE A 28 -6.05 -6.90 10.58
N GLY A 29 -6.31 -8.20 10.75
CA GLY A 29 -5.97 -9.23 9.76
C GLY A 29 -6.62 -8.97 8.40
N ILE A 30 -7.93 -8.73 8.39
CA ILE A 30 -8.68 -8.40 7.16
C ILE A 30 -8.10 -7.16 6.46
N GLU A 31 -7.83 -6.10 7.23
CA GLU A 31 -7.29 -4.86 6.68
C GLU A 31 -5.86 -5.01 6.15
N ARG A 32 -5.02 -5.78 6.85
CA ARG A 32 -3.66 -6.09 6.42
C ARG A 32 -3.67 -6.84 5.10
N ASP A 33 -4.53 -7.85 4.99
CA ASP A 33 -4.59 -8.71 3.81
C ASP A 33 -5.13 -7.92 2.61
N SER A 34 -6.18 -7.10 2.82
CA SER A 34 -6.70 -6.16 1.82
C SER A 34 -5.65 -5.14 1.35
N LEU A 35 -4.88 -4.55 2.28
CA LEU A 35 -3.80 -3.63 1.95
C LEU A 35 -2.69 -4.33 1.15
N THR A 36 -2.33 -5.54 1.54
CA THR A 36 -1.28 -6.33 0.89
C THR A 36 -1.67 -6.70 -0.54
N ALA A 37 -2.92 -7.13 -0.76
CA ALA A 37 -3.45 -7.43 -2.08
C ALA A 37 -3.46 -6.18 -2.98
N ARG A 38 -3.94 -5.04 -2.48
CA ARG A 38 -3.90 -3.78 -3.24
C ARG A 38 -2.49 -3.32 -3.57
N ALA A 39 -1.56 -3.44 -2.62
CA ALA A 39 -0.16 -3.12 -2.86
C ALA A 39 0.45 -4.04 -3.93
N ALA A 40 0.13 -5.34 -3.91
CA ALA A 40 0.56 -6.28 -4.95
C ALA A 40 0.05 -5.87 -6.34
N ASN A 41 -1.23 -5.52 -6.47
CA ASN A 41 -1.80 -5.03 -7.73
C ASN A 41 -1.08 -3.77 -8.23
N VAL A 42 -0.76 -2.81 -7.35
CA VAL A 42 0.01 -1.62 -7.73
C VAL A 42 1.40 -2.00 -8.25
N ARG A 43 2.11 -2.92 -7.57
CA ARG A 43 3.43 -3.38 -8.01
C ARG A 43 3.35 -3.99 -9.41
N GLU A 44 2.42 -4.92 -9.62
CA GLU A 44 2.24 -5.63 -10.89
C GLU A 44 1.91 -4.65 -12.03
N GLN A 45 0.92 -3.77 -11.83
CA GLN A 45 0.52 -2.78 -12.83
C GLN A 45 1.66 -1.83 -13.20
N VAL A 46 2.42 -1.36 -12.21
CA VAL A 46 3.53 -0.44 -12.44
C VAL A 46 4.70 -1.15 -13.09
N ASP A 47 5.08 -2.34 -12.62
CA ASP A 47 6.20 -3.10 -13.15
C ASP A 47 5.94 -3.54 -14.60
N ALA A 48 4.70 -3.85 -14.98
CA ALA A 48 4.31 -4.14 -16.36
C ALA A 48 4.50 -2.96 -17.34
N GLN A 49 4.57 -1.72 -16.84
CA GLN A 49 4.73 -0.52 -17.65
C GLN A 49 6.19 -0.04 -17.75
N ILE A 50 7.09 -0.61 -16.95
CA ILE A 50 8.50 -0.23 -16.95
C ILE A 50 9.16 -0.68 -18.26
N GLY A 51 9.72 0.27 -19.00
CA GLY A 51 10.51 -0.02 -20.21
C GLY A 51 11.99 0.30 -20.07
N SER A 52 12.37 1.15 -19.11
CA SER A 52 13.77 1.53 -18.91
C SER A 52 14.07 1.88 -17.45
N PHE A 53 15.35 1.89 -17.08
CA PHE A 53 15.80 2.31 -15.76
C PHE A 53 17.12 3.07 -15.81
N LYS A 54 17.34 3.89 -14.79
CA LYS A 54 18.60 4.62 -14.55
C LYS A 54 19.04 4.40 -13.11
N THR A 55 20.32 4.08 -12.95
CA THR A 55 20.94 3.90 -11.64
C THR A 55 21.89 5.05 -11.34
N SER A 56 21.92 5.48 -10.08
CA SER A 56 22.83 6.51 -9.57
C SER A 56 23.31 6.12 -8.17
N PHE A 57 24.52 6.54 -7.81
CA PHE A 57 25.09 6.31 -6.48
C PHE A 57 25.03 7.60 -5.65
N LEU A 58 24.74 7.45 -4.36
CA LEU A 58 24.68 8.52 -3.37
C LEU A 58 25.62 8.13 -2.23
N SER A 59 26.57 9.00 -1.87
CA SER A 59 27.58 8.74 -0.83
C SER A 59 27.21 9.30 0.55
N ILE A 60 25.96 9.74 0.75
CA ILE A 60 25.51 10.36 2.00
C ILE A 60 25.24 9.25 3.04
N HIS A 61 25.98 9.22 4.14
CA HIS A 61 25.87 8.22 5.24
C HIS A 61 26.05 6.75 4.77
N GLY A 62 27.03 6.50 3.92
CA GLY A 62 27.33 5.21 3.30
C GLY A 62 26.97 5.17 1.82
N VAL A 63 27.37 4.10 1.13
CA VAL A 63 27.09 3.93 -0.30
C VAL A 63 25.64 3.49 -0.47
N ARG A 64 24.82 4.38 -1.04
CA ARG A 64 23.45 4.08 -1.46
C ARG A 64 23.37 4.05 -2.97
N GLN A 65 22.54 3.16 -3.48
CA GLN A 65 22.21 3.08 -4.89
C GLN A 65 20.74 3.41 -5.06
N LYS A 66 20.47 4.35 -5.96
CA LYS A 66 19.13 4.76 -6.36
C LYS A 66 18.89 4.33 -7.79
N THR A 67 17.98 3.37 -7.96
CA THR A 67 17.49 2.93 -9.27
C THR A 67 16.12 3.56 -9.52
N THR A 68 16.00 4.32 -10.60
CA THR A 68 14.74 4.95 -11.02
C THR A 68 14.29 4.29 -12.32
N SER A 69 13.06 3.78 -12.34
CA SER A 69 12.48 3.12 -13.51
C SER A 69 11.41 4.01 -14.13
N TYR A 70 11.31 3.95 -15.45
CA TYR A 70 10.50 4.83 -16.28
C TYR A 70 9.60 4.01 -17.19
N ALA A 71 8.46 4.60 -17.55
CA ALA A 71 7.54 4.05 -18.52
C ALA A 71 8.24 3.77 -19.86
N SER A 72 7.79 2.73 -20.56
CA SER A 72 8.24 2.49 -21.93
C SER A 72 7.82 3.66 -22.83
N GLY A 73 8.79 4.26 -23.50
CA GLY A 73 8.60 5.46 -24.32
C GLY A 73 9.55 6.60 -23.92
N THR A 74 10.07 7.29 -24.94
CA THR A 74 10.89 8.48 -24.74
C THR A 74 9.99 9.69 -24.93
N THR A 75 9.88 10.57 -23.93
CA THR A 75 9.22 11.85 -24.13
C THR A 75 10.18 12.82 -24.79
N VAL A 76 9.75 13.43 -25.89
CA VAL A 76 10.49 14.49 -26.55
C VAL A 76 10.00 15.81 -25.96
N ASN A 77 10.90 16.55 -25.32
CA ASN A 77 10.55 17.88 -24.81
C ASN A 77 10.39 18.87 -25.98
N PHE A 78 9.82 20.05 -25.72
CA PHE A 78 9.66 21.13 -26.70
C PHE A 78 10.98 21.56 -27.40
N ARG A 79 12.13 21.24 -26.81
CA ARG A 79 13.48 21.48 -27.36
C ARG A 79 14.02 20.34 -28.24
N GLY A 80 13.26 19.28 -28.47
CA GLY A 80 13.72 18.07 -29.17
C GLY A 80 14.54 17.11 -28.29
N ASP A 81 14.82 17.48 -27.03
CA ASP A 81 15.56 16.66 -26.10
C ASP A 81 14.76 15.41 -25.69
N LYS A 82 15.40 14.25 -25.84
CA LYS A 82 14.89 12.97 -25.33
C LYS A 82 15.01 12.96 -23.81
N THR A 83 13.89 13.06 -23.10
CA THR A 83 13.86 12.81 -21.67
C THR A 83 13.54 11.36 -21.37
N PRO A 84 14.08 10.80 -20.27
CA PRO A 84 13.55 9.55 -19.72
C PRO A 84 12.03 9.70 -19.59
N GLY A 85 11.28 8.67 -19.99
CA GLY A 85 9.83 8.65 -19.90
C GLY A 85 9.31 8.89 -18.48
N VAL A 86 8.00 8.84 -18.28
CA VAL A 86 7.42 9.13 -16.95
C VAL A 86 8.00 8.20 -15.88
N ARG A 87 8.47 8.75 -14.75
CA ARG A 87 8.98 7.96 -13.62
C ARG A 87 7.85 7.13 -13.01
N LEU A 88 8.07 5.81 -12.96
CA LEU A 88 7.12 4.83 -12.46
C LEU A 88 7.56 4.21 -11.14
N LYS A 89 8.85 3.95 -10.95
CA LYS A 89 9.37 3.29 -9.75
C LYS A 89 10.68 3.93 -9.30
N GLN A 90 10.91 3.98 -8.00
CA GLN A 90 12.18 4.38 -7.42
C GLN A 90 12.55 3.42 -6.31
N GLN A 91 13.68 2.75 -6.47
CA GLN A 91 14.26 1.82 -5.50
C GLN A 91 15.53 2.42 -4.91
N ILE A 92 15.67 2.34 -3.59
CA ILE A 92 16.87 2.74 -2.86
C ILE A 92 17.40 1.53 -2.10
N THR A 93 18.64 1.18 -2.37
CA THR A 93 19.39 0.16 -1.65
C THR A 93 20.59 0.78 -0.95
N LYS A 94 20.99 0.19 0.17
CA LYS A 94 22.19 0.55 0.92
C LYS A 94 23.18 -0.60 0.85
N HIS A 95 24.39 -0.28 0.42
CA HIS A 95 25.52 -1.19 0.43
C HIS A 95 26.12 -1.22 1.84
N LYS A 96 26.28 -2.42 2.39
CA LYS A 96 26.97 -2.72 3.64
C LYS A 96 28.10 -3.69 3.35
N LYS A 97 29.03 -3.86 4.30
CA LYS A 97 30.09 -4.88 4.20
C LYS A 97 29.54 -6.29 3.95
N SER A 98 28.37 -6.60 4.52
CA SER A 98 27.72 -7.91 4.43
C SER A 98 26.81 -8.07 3.20
N GLY A 99 26.72 -7.09 2.31
CA GLY A 99 25.88 -7.15 1.11
C GLY A 99 24.98 -5.92 0.91
N VAL A 100 23.95 -6.07 0.08
CA VAL A 100 23.04 -4.99 -0.32
C VAL A 100 21.70 -5.16 0.38
N LEU A 101 21.24 -4.11 1.07
CA LEU A 101 19.94 -4.07 1.72
C LEU A 101 19.00 -3.12 1.00
N LEU A 102 17.79 -3.59 0.70
CA LEU A 102 16.70 -2.72 0.28
C LEU A 102 16.29 -1.82 1.46
N GLU A 103 16.23 -0.50 1.25
CA GLU A 103 15.75 0.46 2.25
C GLU A 103 14.35 0.96 1.91
N LYS A 104 14.09 1.24 0.62
CA LYS A 104 12.86 1.91 0.20
C LYS A 104 12.50 1.60 -1.25
N VAL A 105 11.20 1.42 -1.50
CA VAL A 105 10.63 1.42 -2.86
C VAL A 105 9.47 2.41 -2.92
N ILE A 106 9.37 3.13 -4.03
CA ILE A 106 8.31 4.11 -4.28
C ILE A 106 7.74 3.85 -5.66
N TYR A 107 6.41 3.76 -5.76
CA TYR A 107 5.69 3.55 -7.00
C TYR A 107 4.85 4.79 -7.33
N TYR A 108 4.79 5.10 -8.62
CA TYR A 108 4.10 6.24 -9.18
C TYR A 108 3.17 5.81 -10.31
N SER A 109 2.08 6.55 -10.51
CA SER A 109 1.24 6.40 -11.69
C SER A 109 1.91 6.98 -12.94
N PRO A 110 1.39 6.66 -14.14
CA PRO A 110 1.76 7.34 -15.39
C PRO A 110 1.50 8.86 -15.39
N THR A 111 0.70 9.34 -14.43
CA THR A 111 0.45 10.78 -14.20
C THR A 111 1.30 11.34 -13.07
N HIS A 112 2.39 10.64 -12.70
CA HIS A 112 3.37 11.00 -11.67
C HIS A 112 2.81 11.10 -10.24
N ARG A 113 1.63 10.53 -9.99
CA ARG A 113 1.01 10.50 -8.65
C ARG A 113 1.64 9.37 -7.83
N LEU A 114 1.93 9.63 -6.56
CA LEU A 114 2.53 8.65 -5.66
C LEU A 114 1.53 7.55 -5.27
N LEU A 115 1.65 6.33 -5.76
CA LEU A 115 0.71 5.26 -5.45
C LEU A 115 1.07 4.51 -4.17
N LEU A 116 2.34 4.10 -4.04
CA LEU A 116 2.79 3.21 -2.97
C LEU A 116 4.18 3.61 -2.47
N LYS A 117 4.40 3.52 -1.16
CA LYS A 117 5.73 3.58 -0.54
C LYS A 117 5.93 2.38 0.34
N GLU A 118 7.12 1.82 0.25
CA GLU A 118 7.56 0.67 1.03
C GLU A 118 8.86 1.01 1.70
N TYR A 119 8.96 0.68 2.98
CA TYR A 119 10.16 0.84 3.77
C TYR A 119 10.57 -0.50 4.33
N TYR A 120 11.86 -0.75 4.26
CA TYR A 120 12.44 -2.03 4.64
C TYR A 120 13.49 -1.80 5.72
N LEU A 121 13.42 -2.62 6.77
CA LEU A 121 14.43 -2.68 7.81
C LEU A 121 14.98 -4.11 7.85
N ASN A 122 16.30 -4.26 7.68
CA ASN A 122 16.97 -5.56 7.68
C ASN A 122 16.35 -6.59 6.70
N GLY A 123 15.89 -6.12 5.53
CA GLY A 123 15.28 -6.96 4.50
C GLY A 123 13.79 -7.28 4.71
N GLN A 124 13.19 -6.82 5.82
CA GLN A 124 11.76 -7.02 6.10
C GLN A 124 10.97 -5.73 5.91
N LEU A 125 9.73 -5.84 5.41
CA LEU A 125 8.82 -4.72 5.22
C LEU A 125 8.39 -4.16 6.59
N SER A 126 8.91 -2.99 6.95
CA SER A 126 8.63 -2.33 8.22
C SER A 126 7.47 -1.34 8.14
N ARG A 127 7.25 -0.74 6.96
CA ARG A 127 6.16 0.19 6.73
C ARG A 127 5.70 0.17 5.28
N LEU A 128 4.38 0.22 5.09
CA LEU A 128 3.72 0.25 3.80
C LEU A 128 2.71 1.40 3.78
N ILE A 129 2.77 2.29 2.79
CA ILE A 129 1.86 3.42 2.64
C ILE A 129 1.25 3.39 1.24
N LEU A 130 -0.05 3.15 1.16
CA LEU A 130 -0.84 3.17 -0.05
C LEU A 130 -1.66 4.46 -0.12
N ASN A 131 -1.63 5.14 -1.28
CA ASN A 131 -2.42 6.34 -1.56
C ASN A 131 -3.44 6.05 -2.66
N ASP A 132 -4.71 6.21 -2.33
CA ASP A 132 -5.82 5.88 -3.21
C ASP A 132 -6.70 7.10 -3.52
N GLY A 133 -7.49 6.96 -4.59
CA GLY A 133 -8.61 7.86 -4.91
C GLY A 133 -8.21 9.30 -5.22
N TYR A 134 -7.11 9.48 -5.95
CA TYR A 134 -6.71 10.78 -6.48
C TYR A 134 -7.82 11.43 -7.31
N ARG A 135 -8.32 12.59 -6.87
CA ARG A 135 -9.32 13.36 -7.63
C ARG A 135 -8.70 13.96 -8.90
N LEU A 136 -9.49 14.01 -9.98
CA LEU A 136 -9.06 14.50 -11.29
C LEU A 136 -8.84 16.03 -11.32
N PHE A 137 -9.48 16.79 -10.43
CA PHE A 137 -9.60 18.25 -10.56
C PHE A 137 -8.48 19.09 -9.93
N ASN A 138 -7.57 18.50 -9.13
CA ASN A 138 -6.41 19.23 -8.59
C ASN A 138 -5.16 18.87 -9.40
N ILE A 139 -5.00 19.55 -10.55
CA ILE A 139 -3.92 19.29 -11.50
C ILE A 139 -2.55 19.70 -10.92
N GLU A 140 -2.50 20.75 -10.11
CA GLU A 140 -1.24 21.30 -9.60
C GLU A 140 -0.66 20.53 -8.41
N ARG A 141 -1.52 19.97 -7.55
CA ARG A 141 -1.11 19.16 -6.38
C ARG A 141 -2.12 18.03 -6.16
N PRO A 142 -2.00 16.92 -6.90
CA PRO A 142 -2.87 15.77 -6.70
C PRO A 142 -2.63 15.20 -5.30
N THR A 143 -3.62 15.31 -4.43
CA THR A 143 -3.65 14.69 -3.11
C THR A 143 -4.58 13.48 -3.14
N PRO A 144 -4.20 12.35 -2.52
CA PRO A 144 -5.09 11.20 -2.43
C PRO A 144 -6.33 11.51 -1.61
N SER A 145 -7.45 10.85 -1.89
CA SER A 145 -8.65 10.93 -1.03
C SER A 145 -8.48 10.08 0.23
N GLN A 146 -7.68 9.02 0.14
CA GLN A 146 -7.42 8.08 1.22
C GLN A 146 -5.94 7.69 1.23
N THR A 147 -5.37 7.61 2.44
CA THR A 147 -4.04 7.03 2.67
C THR A 147 -4.17 5.91 3.69
N VAL A 148 -3.63 4.74 3.36
CA VAL A 148 -3.59 3.58 4.26
C VAL A 148 -2.13 3.29 4.60
N GLU A 149 -1.78 3.38 5.87
CA GLU A 149 -0.44 3.12 6.39
C GLU A 149 -0.45 1.90 7.28
N PHE A 150 0.38 0.92 6.97
CA PHE A 150 0.71 -0.21 7.83
C PHE A 150 2.10 -0.01 8.41
N VAL A 151 2.21 -0.21 9.72
CA VAL A 151 3.47 -0.23 10.47
C VAL A 151 3.62 -1.61 11.10
N GLN A 152 4.68 -2.32 10.74
CA GLN A 152 4.92 -3.69 11.19
C GLN A 152 4.98 -3.75 12.72
N GLY A 153 4.20 -4.67 13.31
CA GLY A 153 4.15 -4.89 14.76
C GLY A 153 3.38 -3.83 15.55
N ASP A 154 2.75 -2.86 14.87
CA ASP A 154 2.07 -1.76 15.54
C ASP A 154 0.61 -1.64 15.08
N TYR A 155 0.35 -0.93 13.98
CA TYR A 155 -1.01 -0.61 13.55
C TYR A 155 -1.18 -0.54 12.03
N ILE A 156 -2.44 -0.52 11.60
CA ILE A 156 -2.90 0.00 10.32
C ILE A 156 -3.70 1.27 10.59
N ARG A 157 -3.38 2.34 9.86
CA ARG A 157 -4.06 3.63 9.93
C ARG A 157 -4.67 3.95 8.56
N LYS A 158 -5.96 4.28 8.54
CA LYS A 158 -6.63 4.86 7.38
C LYS A 158 -6.90 6.34 7.65
N SER A 159 -6.41 7.20 6.78
CA SER A 159 -6.64 8.64 6.84
C SER A 159 -7.39 9.09 5.60
N TYR A 160 -8.28 10.06 5.75
CA TYR A 160 -9.13 10.57 4.68
C TYR A 160 -8.95 12.07 4.52
N ARG A 161 -9.03 12.53 3.28
CA ARG A 161 -8.87 13.96 2.96
C ARG A 161 -10.06 14.81 3.41
N ASP A 162 -11.26 14.24 3.45
CA ASP A 162 -12.52 14.93 3.74
C ASP A 162 -12.71 15.34 5.21
N GLY A 163 -11.63 15.34 6.01
CA GLY A 163 -11.67 15.69 7.43
C GLY A 163 -12.25 14.60 8.32
N LYS A 164 -12.57 13.42 7.78
CA LYS A 164 -12.95 12.27 8.61
C LYS A 164 -11.80 11.88 9.52
N GLN A 165 -12.16 11.53 10.76
CA GLN A 165 -11.20 11.03 11.73
C GLN A 165 -10.47 9.79 11.20
N PRO A 166 -9.15 9.69 11.42
CA PRO A 166 -8.40 8.53 11.01
C PRO A 166 -8.88 7.30 11.77
N GLN A 167 -8.99 6.17 11.07
CA GLN A 167 -9.30 4.88 11.67
C GLN A 167 -8.01 4.13 11.97
N TYR A 168 -7.94 3.50 13.14
CA TYR A 168 -6.80 2.69 13.56
C TYR A 168 -7.24 1.26 13.81
N PHE A 169 -6.41 0.32 13.36
CA PHE A 169 -6.54 -1.10 13.61
C PHE A 169 -5.22 -1.56 14.23
N PHE A 170 -5.28 -2.14 15.42
CA PHE A 170 -4.09 -2.57 16.14
C PHE A 170 -3.94 -4.08 16.08
N LEU A 171 -2.69 -4.54 16.02
CA LEU A 171 -2.41 -5.94 16.32
C LEU A 171 -2.74 -6.18 17.79
N ALA A 172 -3.60 -7.15 18.10
CA ALA A 172 -3.86 -7.50 19.49
C ALA A 172 -2.56 -7.94 20.15
N ARG A 173 -2.06 -7.15 21.10
CA ARG A 173 -0.95 -7.56 21.95
C ARG A 173 -1.53 -8.45 23.04
N PRO A 174 -0.97 -9.64 23.31
CA PRO A 174 -1.34 -10.38 24.51
C PRO A 174 -1.10 -9.45 25.71
N ARG A 175 -2.12 -9.30 26.56
CA ARG A 175 -1.94 -8.65 27.85
C ARG A 175 -0.99 -9.54 28.65
N SER A 176 0.21 -9.03 28.90
CA SER A 176 1.17 -9.61 29.85
C SER A 176 0.66 -9.50 31.27
#